data_AF-A0A975CZ06-F1
#
_entry.id   AF-A0A975CZ06-F1
#
_cell.length_a   1.000
_cell.length_b   1.000
_cell.length_c   1.000
_cell.angle_alpha   90.00
_cell.angle_beta   90.00
_cell.angle_gamma   90.00
#
_symmetry.space_group_name_H-M   'P 1'
#
loop_
_entity.id
_entity.type
_entity.pdbx_description
1 polymer ?
#
loop_
_entity_poly.entity_id
_entity_poly.type
_entity_poly.pdbx_seq_one_letter_code
_entity_poly.pdbx_strand_id
1 'polypeptide(L)'
;MPHVRIGLAGALLLTVAACGSKSIDREAPRPRPNDWRQIVTAPDRDRLARWRAAWIAGLDKATAAGNAAQVAAQGPLLKPDAALDDPLPPQGDYSCRVIKMGAQTKGLMDYVAYPYFNCRISMLDGRLHLAKLNGSQRPVGDIFPDEGRRMIFLGAMTLGDEARPLPYGRDGERDMVGVVERVAPQRWRIAFPYPRWESTIDIFELIPKG
;
A
#
# COMPACT_ATOMS: atom_id res chain seq x y z
N MET A 1 -40.19 78.84 -47.15
CA MET A 1 -39.64 78.75 -45.78
C MET A 1 -40.17 77.48 -45.13
N PRO A 2 -39.37 76.79 -44.31
CA PRO A 2 -38.92 75.41 -44.48
C PRO A 2 -39.76 74.44 -43.61
N HIS A 3 -39.68 73.10 -43.62
CA HIS A 3 -38.53 72.21 -43.52
C HIS A 3 -38.86 70.79 -44.00
N VAL A 4 -37.82 70.17 -44.56
CA VAL A 4 -37.56 68.76 -44.83
C VAL A 4 -37.82 67.86 -43.61
N ARG A 5 -38.28 66.61 -43.82
CA ARG A 5 -37.57 65.37 -43.38
C ARG A 5 -38.26 64.07 -43.82
N ILE A 6 -37.46 63.28 -44.55
CA ILE A 6 -37.64 61.88 -44.96
C ILE A 6 -37.42 60.98 -43.72
N GLY A 7 -38.27 59.97 -43.52
CA GLY A 7 -38.15 58.99 -42.43
C GLY A 7 -38.30 57.56 -42.94
N LEU A 8 -37.20 56.82 -42.87
CA LEU A 8 -36.92 55.47 -43.38
C LEU A 8 -37.74 54.37 -42.69
N ALA A 9 -38.16 53.36 -43.47
CA ALA A 9 -38.65 52.08 -42.98
C ALA A 9 -37.49 51.27 -42.36
N GLY A 10 -37.62 50.88 -41.09
CA GLY A 10 -36.68 50.00 -40.40
C GLY A 10 -37.33 48.67 -40.04
N ALA A 11 -37.01 47.62 -40.80
CA ALA A 11 -37.35 46.23 -40.45
C ALA A 11 -36.42 45.75 -39.33
N LEU A 12 -36.99 45.42 -38.17
CA LEU A 12 -36.26 44.92 -37.01
C LEU A 12 -36.08 43.40 -37.15
N LEU A 13 -34.88 42.96 -37.56
CA LEU A 13 -34.47 41.56 -37.53
C LEU A 13 -34.14 41.15 -36.08
N LEU A 14 -34.98 40.31 -35.49
CA LEU A 14 -34.70 39.61 -34.24
C LEU A 14 -33.70 38.48 -34.50
N THR A 15 -32.42 38.71 -34.18
CA THR A 15 -31.39 37.67 -34.15
C THR A 15 -31.50 36.89 -32.85
N VAL A 16 -32.05 35.67 -32.93
CA VAL A 16 -32.04 34.72 -31.81
C VAL A 16 -30.61 34.18 -31.68
N ALA A 17 -29.84 34.70 -30.73
CA ALA A 17 -28.55 34.15 -30.35
C ALA A 17 -28.79 32.81 -29.61
N ALA A 18 -28.58 31.70 -30.31
CA ALA A 18 -28.55 30.38 -29.71
C ALA A 18 -27.30 30.26 -28.81
N CYS A 19 -27.46 30.43 -27.50
CA CYS A 19 -26.47 30.00 -26.52
C CYS A 19 -26.35 28.47 -26.58
N GLY A 20 -25.41 27.96 -27.37
CA GLY A 20 -24.99 26.57 -27.29
C GLY A 20 -24.33 26.32 -25.94
N SER A 21 -25.08 25.79 -24.98
CA SER A 21 -24.53 25.18 -23.77
C SER A 21 -23.71 23.96 -24.21
N LYS A 22 -22.39 24.15 -24.38
CA LYS A 22 -21.45 23.03 -24.42
C LYS A 22 -21.52 22.36 -23.05
N SER A 23 -22.29 21.28 -22.96
CA SER A 23 -22.16 20.31 -21.88
C SER A 23 -20.70 19.87 -21.89
N ILE A 24 -19.95 20.28 -20.88
CA ILE A 24 -18.67 19.67 -20.59
C ILE A 24 -19.05 18.28 -20.08
N ASP A 25 -19.08 17.30 -20.97
CA ASP A 25 -19.18 15.90 -20.59
C ASP A 25 -17.99 15.64 -19.66
N ARG A 26 -18.27 15.61 -18.35
CA ARG A 26 -17.29 15.19 -17.36
C ARG A 26 -17.02 13.73 -17.65
N GLU A 27 -15.93 13.46 -18.37
CA GLU A 27 -15.44 12.11 -18.60
C GLU A 27 -15.40 11.40 -17.25
N ALA A 28 -16.07 10.25 -17.17
CA ALA A 28 -16.09 9.45 -15.95
C ALA A 28 -14.64 9.18 -15.53
N PRO A 29 -14.30 9.29 -14.22
CA PRO A 29 -12.96 9.00 -13.77
C PRO A 29 -12.52 7.63 -14.28
N ARG A 30 -11.36 7.56 -14.94
CA ARG A 30 -10.83 6.28 -15.43
C ARG A 30 -10.78 5.29 -14.28
N PRO A 31 -11.24 4.03 -14.46
CA PRO A 31 -11.10 3.01 -13.43
C PRO A 31 -9.64 2.90 -13.02
N ARG A 32 -9.35 2.98 -11.72
CA ARG A 32 -7.99 2.80 -11.26
C ARG A 32 -7.58 1.33 -11.51
N PRO A 33 -6.33 1.06 -11.95
CA PRO A 33 -5.88 -0.32 -12.14
C PRO A 33 -6.04 -1.13 -10.84
N ASN A 34 -6.57 -2.35 -10.96
CA ASN A 34 -6.66 -3.31 -9.86
C ASN A 34 -5.61 -4.43 -9.95
N ASP A 35 -4.74 -4.36 -10.96
CA ASP A 35 -3.59 -5.26 -11.12
C ASP A 35 -2.34 -4.56 -10.61
N TRP A 36 -1.74 -5.11 -9.55
CA TRP A 36 -0.51 -4.58 -8.96
C TRP A 36 0.63 -4.53 -9.98
N ARG A 37 0.64 -5.40 -11.00
CA ARG A 37 1.69 -5.44 -12.03
C ARG A 37 1.72 -4.17 -12.88
N GLN A 38 0.61 -3.40 -12.93
CA GLN A 38 0.52 -2.13 -13.64
C GLN A 38 0.94 -0.92 -12.78
N ILE A 39 1.10 -1.12 -11.46
CA ILE A 39 1.33 -0.05 -10.47
C ILE A 39 2.75 -0.12 -9.90
N VAL A 40 3.24 -1.33 -9.62
CA VAL A 40 4.53 -1.57 -8.96
C VAL A 40 5.69 -0.88 -9.68
N THR A 41 6.56 -0.22 -8.92
CA THR A 41 7.76 0.40 -9.47
C THR A 41 8.78 -0.66 -9.88
N ALA A 42 9.71 -0.35 -10.80
CA ALA A 42 10.74 -1.30 -11.20
C ALA A 42 11.63 -1.78 -10.02
N PRO A 43 12.11 -0.90 -9.11
CA PRO A 43 12.87 -1.34 -7.94
C PRO A 43 12.09 -2.27 -7.02
N ASP A 44 10.78 -2.05 -6.88
CA ASP A 44 9.92 -2.85 -6.01
C ASP A 44 9.59 -4.20 -6.62
N ARG A 45 9.41 -4.25 -7.94
CA ARG A 45 9.28 -5.52 -8.68
C ARG A 45 10.49 -6.41 -8.44
N ASP A 46 11.69 -5.85 -8.48
CA ASP A 46 12.95 -6.55 -8.22
C ASP A 46 13.09 -7.03 -6.75
N ARG A 47 12.65 -6.21 -5.78
CA ARG A 47 12.62 -6.63 -4.36
C ARG A 47 11.60 -7.76 -4.16
N LEU A 48 10.41 -7.62 -4.75
CA LEU A 48 9.36 -8.62 -4.68
C LEU A 48 9.80 -9.94 -5.30
N ALA A 49 10.48 -9.95 -6.45
CA ALA A 49 10.98 -11.18 -7.08
C ALA A 49 11.97 -11.95 -6.19
N ARG A 50 12.68 -11.26 -5.30
CA ARG A 50 13.70 -11.84 -4.40
C ARG A 50 13.18 -12.07 -2.98
N TRP A 51 11.87 -12.02 -2.75
CA TRP A 51 11.29 -12.09 -1.41
C TRP A 51 11.74 -13.32 -0.61
N ARG A 52 11.81 -14.48 -1.26
CA ARG A 52 12.22 -15.73 -0.62
C ARG A 52 13.69 -15.73 -0.25
N ALA A 53 14.55 -15.17 -1.11
CA ALA A 53 15.97 -15.03 -0.82
C ALA A 53 16.20 -14.09 0.39
N ALA A 54 15.44 -12.98 0.47
CA ALA A 54 15.46 -12.09 1.62
C ALA A 54 15.07 -12.82 2.92
N TRP A 55 14.06 -13.69 2.83
CA TRP A 55 13.57 -14.47 3.97
C TRP A 55 14.64 -15.40 4.53
N ILE A 56 15.22 -16.24 3.67
CA ILE A 56 16.24 -17.21 4.08
C ILE A 56 17.46 -16.48 4.64
N ALA A 57 17.95 -15.44 3.95
CA ALA A 57 19.08 -14.65 4.44
C ALA A 57 18.79 -13.96 5.79
N GLY A 58 17.56 -13.48 6.01
CA GLY A 58 17.14 -12.91 7.29
C GLY A 58 17.13 -13.95 8.42
N LEU A 59 16.57 -15.14 8.16
CA LEU A 59 16.58 -16.25 9.13
C LEU A 59 17.99 -16.71 9.48
N ASP A 60 18.86 -16.85 8.48
CA ASP A 60 20.25 -17.27 8.67
C ASP A 60 20.99 -16.29 9.56
N LYS A 61 20.89 -14.99 9.27
CA LYS A 61 21.50 -13.93 10.10
C LYS A 61 20.95 -13.90 11.52
N ALA A 62 19.63 -13.94 11.68
CA ALA A 62 18.99 -13.95 13.00
C ALA A 62 19.44 -15.15 13.84
N THR A 63 19.49 -16.33 13.23
CA THR A 63 19.91 -17.59 13.87
C THR A 63 21.39 -17.57 14.22
N ALA A 64 22.26 -17.13 13.29
CA ALA A 64 23.70 -16.98 13.52
C ALA A 64 24.02 -15.96 14.64
N ALA A 65 23.17 -14.95 14.82
CA ALA A 65 23.25 -14.01 15.94
C ALA A 65 22.70 -14.58 17.28
N GLY A 66 22.41 -15.88 17.35
CA GLY A 66 21.96 -16.56 18.58
C GLY A 66 20.46 -16.49 18.84
N ASN A 67 19.64 -16.01 17.90
CA ASN A 67 18.19 -15.83 18.11
C ASN A 67 17.34 -17.03 17.68
N ALA A 68 17.93 -18.21 17.56
CA ALA A 68 17.26 -19.41 17.05
C ALA A 68 15.97 -19.75 17.84
N ALA A 69 16.02 -19.65 19.17
CA ALA A 69 14.86 -19.93 20.03
C ALA A 69 13.73 -18.91 19.85
N GLN A 70 14.07 -17.62 19.72
CA GLN A 70 13.11 -16.52 19.52
C GLN A 70 12.45 -16.63 18.14
N VAL A 71 13.22 -16.99 17.11
CA VAL A 71 12.72 -17.29 15.76
C VAL A 71 11.77 -18.47 15.79
N ALA A 72 12.17 -19.59 16.41
CA ALA A 72 11.35 -20.79 16.53
C ALA A 72 10.02 -20.51 17.25
N ALA A 73 10.05 -19.68 18.30
CA ALA A 73 8.87 -19.29 19.07
C ALA A 73 7.79 -18.55 18.25
N GLN A 74 8.13 -17.97 17.09
CA GLN A 74 7.13 -17.31 16.23
C GLN A 74 6.26 -18.30 15.45
N GLY A 75 6.68 -19.58 15.37
CA GLY A 75 5.92 -20.64 14.72
C GLY A 75 5.66 -20.37 13.23
N PRO A 76 4.43 -20.57 12.74
CA PRO A 76 4.09 -20.37 11.31
C PRO A 76 4.45 -18.98 10.76
N LEU A 77 4.48 -17.95 11.61
CA LEU A 77 4.76 -16.57 11.18
C LEU A 77 6.11 -16.45 10.47
N LEU A 78 7.14 -17.14 10.96
CA LEU A 78 8.51 -17.08 10.41
C LEU A 78 8.86 -18.25 9.49
N LYS A 79 7.90 -19.13 9.16
CA LYS A 79 8.09 -20.23 8.20
C LYS A 79 7.74 -19.76 6.78
N PRO A 80 8.68 -19.72 5.82
CA PRO A 80 8.42 -19.15 4.49
C PRO A 80 7.31 -19.88 3.72
N ASP A 81 7.11 -21.17 3.96
CA ASP A 81 6.14 -22.02 3.24
C ASP A 81 4.81 -22.25 3.99
N ALA A 82 4.49 -21.41 4.97
CA ALA A 82 3.30 -21.56 5.82
C ALA A 82 2.01 -20.90 5.28
N ALA A 83 2.01 -20.45 4.02
CA ALA A 83 0.83 -19.83 3.42
C ALA A 83 -0.36 -20.82 3.36
N LEU A 84 -1.54 -20.33 3.74
CA LEU A 84 -2.81 -21.05 3.69
C LEU A 84 -3.70 -20.48 2.58
N ASP A 85 -4.72 -21.24 2.21
CA ASP A 85 -5.78 -20.77 1.30
C ASP A 85 -6.57 -19.61 1.90
N ASP A 86 -7.35 -18.93 1.05
CA ASP A 86 -8.11 -17.72 1.37
C ASP A 86 -7.21 -16.60 1.95
N PRO A 87 -6.28 -16.05 1.15
CA PRO A 87 -5.32 -15.07 1.64
C PRO A 87 -5.94 -13.70 1.97
N LEU A 88 -7.21 -13.47 1.59
CA LEU A 88 -7.91 -12.20 1.79
C LEU A 88 -8.14 -11.92 3.28
N PRO A 89 -7.48 -10.91 3.87
CA PRO A 89 -7.74 -10.55 5.26
C PRO A 89 -9.11 -9.86 5.37
N PRO A 90 -9.92 -10.16 6.40
CA PRO A 90 -11.18 -9.48 6.62
C PRO A 90 -10.98 -7.99 6.90
N GLN A 91 -11.98 -7.16 6.61
CA GLN A 91 -11.97 -5.76 7.06
C GLN A 91 -12.12 -5.70 8.58
N GLY A 92 -11.52 -4.70 9.21
CA GLY A 92 -11.65 -4.49 10.64
C GLY A 92 -10.38 -3.94 11.29
N ASP A 93 -10.39 -3.96 12.62
CA ASP A 93 -9.26 -3.55 13.45
C ASP A 93 -8.34 -4.73 13.73
N TYR A 94 -7.03 -4.44 13.72
CA TYR A 94 -5.97 -5.42 13.87
C TYR A 94 -5.01 -5.03 14.99
N SER A 95 -4.57 -6.03 15.74
CA SER A 95 -3.32 -5.98 16.46
C SER A 95 -2.20 -6.30 15.48
N CYS A 96 -1.21 -5.44 15.35
CA CYS A 96 -0.12 -5.62 14.40
C CYS A 96 1.25 -5.37 15.01
N ARG A 97 2.28 -6.10 14.57
CA ARG A 97 3.67 -5.86 14.99
C ARG A 97 4.62 -6.22 13.87
N VAL A 98 5.87 -5.77 13.98
CA VAL A 98 6.92 -6.10 13.02
C VAL A 98 8.02 -6.92 13.68
N ILE A 99 8.49 -7.94 12.97
CA ILE A 99 9.69 -8.70 13.31
C ILE A 99 10.71 -8.44 12.22
N LYS A 100 11.85 -7.87 12.60
CA LYS A 100 12.94 -7.52 11.70
C LYS A 100 14.01 -8.60 11.75
N MET A 101 14.46 -9.07 10.59
CA MET A 101 15.47 -10.13 10.50
C MET A 101 16.60 -9.75 9.55
N GLY A 102 17.82 -9.93 10.03
CA GLY A 102 19.10 -9.67 9.37
C GLY A 102 19.39 -8.19 9.16
N ALA A 103 20.38 -7.63 9.83
CA ALA A 103 20.79 -6.24 9.61
C ALA A 103 21.32 -6.02 8.18
N GLN A 104 20.95 -4.89 7.56
CA GLN A 104 21.56 -4.44 6.29
C GLN A 104 22.86 -3.67 6.54
N THR A 105 22.94 -2.94 7.64
CA THR A 105 24.08 -2.10 8.00
C THR A 105 24.71 -2.60 9.30
N LYS A 106 26.05 -2.56 9.36
CA LYS A 106 26.81 -2.93 10.57
C LYS A 106 26.36 -2.07 11.76
N GLY A 107 26.11 -2.72 12.89
CA GLY A 107 25.70 -2.06 14.14
C GLY A 107 24.19 -2.10 14.42
N LEU A 108 23.37 -2.54 13.46
CA LEU A 108 21.96 -2.89 13.71
C LEU A 108 21.84 -4.33 14.21
N MET A 109 20.72 -4.63 14.88
CA MET A 109 20.42 -5.97 15.38
C MET A 109 19.94 -6.89 14.24
N ASP A 110 20.44 -8.13 14.20
CA ASP A 110 20.01 -9.15 13.24
C ASP A 110 18.65 -9.78 13.55
N TYR A 111 18.09 -9.50 14.73
CA TYR A 111 16.74 -9.92 15.09
C TYR A 111 16.12 -8.94 16.07
N VAL A 112 14.91 -8.45 15.76
CA VAL A 112 14.11 -7.62 16.67
C VAL A 112 12.65 -7.97 16.48
N ALA A 113 11.95 -8.33 17.57
CA ALA A 113 10.50 -8.47 17.57
C ALA A 113 9.88 -7.30 18.35
N TYR A 114 9.16 -6.41 17.66
CA TYR A 114 8.53 -5.26 18.28
C TYR A 114 7.22 -5.63 19.00
N PRO A 115 6.78 -4.82 19.98
CA PRO A 115 5.46 -4.98 20.59
C PRO A 115 4.33 -4.71 19.58
N TYR A 116 3.11 -5.01 20.01
CA TYR A 116 1.90 -4.76 19.21
C TYR A 116 1.50 -3.29 19.16
N PHE A 117 0.93 -2.93 18.02
CA PHE A 117 0.41 -1.64 17.61
C PHE A 117 -1.00 -1.82 17.06
N ASN A 118 -1.66 -0.71 16.73
CA ASN A 118 -2.99 -0.71 16.14
C ASN A 118 -2.88 -0.57 14.63
N CYS A 119 -3.55 -1.46 13.90
CA CYS A 119 -3.74 -1.38 12.46
C CYS A 119 -5.21 -1.45 12.11
N ARG A 120 -5.57 -1.00 10.90
CA ARG A 120 -6.90 -1.15 10.34
C ARG A 120 -6.80 -1.58 8.89
N ILE A 121 -7.67 -2.52 8.50
CA ILE A 121 -7.93 -2.87 7.11
C ILE A 121 -9.34 -2.41 6.76
N SER A 122 -9.46 -1.58 5.72
CA SER A 122 -10.74 -1.02 5.25
C SER A 122 -10.89 -1.18 3.74
N MET A 123 -12.11 -1.13 3.22
CA MET A 123 -12.35 -1.01 1.79
C MET A 123 -12.31 0.45 1.35
N LEU A 124 -11.37 0.83 0.47
CA LEU A 124 -11.30 2.14 -0.17
C LEU A 124 -11.29 1.96 -1.70
N ASP A 125 -12.23 2.61 -2.38
CA ASP A 125 -12.35 2.57 -3.85
C ASP A 125 -12.32 1.14 -4.45
N GLY A 126 -12.96 0.18 -3.75
CA GLY A 126 -13.02 -1.22 -4.16
C GLY A 126 -11.74 -2.04 -3.91
N ARG A 127 -10.78 -1.51 -3.13
CA ARG A 127 -9.57 -2.22 -2.71
C ARG A 127 -9.43 -2.28 -1.20
N LEU A 128 -8.80 -3.36 -0.72
CA LEU A 128 -8.37 -3.42 0.67
C LEU A 128 -7.23 -2.43 0.89
N HIS A 129 -7.36 -1.63 1.93
CA HIS A 129 -6.41 -0.62 2.34
C HIS A 129 -5.96 -0.91 3.77
N LEU A 130 -4.66 -1.07 3.96
CA LEU A 130 -4.03 -1.24 5.26
C LEU A 130 -3.45 0.10 5.74
N ALA A 131 -3.71 0.44 6.99
CA ALA A 131 -3.02 1.52 7.68
C ALA A 131 -2.57 1.06 9.07
N LYS A 132 -1.27 1.22 9.38
CA LYS A 132 -0.80 1.20 10.77
C LYS A 132 -1.09 2.57 11.42
N LEU A 133 -1.83 2.56 12.52
CA LEU A 133 -2.44 3.77 13.09
C LEU A 133 -1.54 4.49 14.10
N ASN A 134 -0.54 3.81 14.67
CA ASN A 134 0.34 4.38 15.69
C ASN A 134 1.78 3.85 15.59
N GLY A 135 2.68 4.47 16.37
CA GLY A 135 4.13 4.25 16.29
C GLY A 135 4.82 5.16 15.27
N SER A 136 6.15 5.15 15.29
CA SER A 136 7.01 6.07 14.51
C SER A 136 7.09 5.74 13.02
N GLN A 137 6.94 4.46 12.69
CA GLN A 137 6.91 3.93 11.33
C GLN A 137 5.54 3.34 11.08
N ARG A 138 4.79 3.93 10.16
CA ARG A 138 3.41 3.57 9.85
C ARG A 138 3.27 3.22 8.36
N PRO A 139 3.48 1.94 7.98
CA PRO A 139 3.16 1.46 6.65
C PRO A 139 1.68 1.69 6.35
N VAL A 140 1.40 2.16 5.14
CA VAL A 140 0.05 2.42 4.66
C VAL A 140 -0.01 2.26 3.14
N GLY A 141 -1.04 1.57 2.66
CA GLY A 141 -1.12 1.19 1.26
C GLY A 141 -2.25 0.21 0.97
N ASP A 142 -2.30 -0.22 -0.29
CA ASP A 142 -3.36 -1.08 -0.80
C ASP A 142 -2.87 -2.53 -0.92
N ILE A 143 -3.81 -3.46 -0.73
CA ILE A 143 -3.60 -4.91 -0.88
C ILE A 143 -4.34 -5.37 -2.14
N PHE A 144 -3.59 -5.98 -3.04
CA PHE A 144 -4.02 -6.41 -4.36
C PHE A 144 -4.09 -7.94 -4.45
N PRO A 145 -5.09 -8.49 -5.14
CA PRO A 145 -5.10 -9.92 -5.50
C PRO A 145 -3.83 -10.31 -6.26
N ASP A 146 -3.33 -11.51 -5.99
CA ASP A 146 -2.29 -12.17 -6.78
C ASP A 146 -2.67 -13.64 -7.00
N GLU A 147 -1.74 -14.44 -7.49
CA GLU A 147 -1.95 -15.85 -7.78
C GLU A 147 -1.87 -16.73 -6.52
N GLY A 148 -2.70 -17.77 -6.46
CA GLY A 148 -2.64 -18.81 -5.44
C GLY A 148 -2.95 -18.32 -4.02
N ARG A 149 -2.02 -18.55 -3.09
CA ARG A 149 -2.20 -18.36 -1.63
C ARG A 149 -1.63 -17.04 -1.11
N ARG A 150 -1.41 -16.06 -1.98
CA ARG A 150 -0.82 -14.77 -1.61
C ARG A 150 -1.55 -13.61 -2.26
N MET A 151 -1.35 -12.44 -1.66
CA MET A 151 -1.73 -11.13 -2.18
C MET A 151 -0.50 -10.21 -2.14
N ILE A 152 -0.56 -9.04 -2.77
CA ILE A 152 0.56 -8.08 -2.80
C ILE A 152 0.14 -6.78 -2.12
N PHE A 153 0.97 -6.30 -1.19
CA PHE A 153 0.87 -4.95 -0.65
C PHE A 153 1.75 -4.00 -1.45
N LEU A 154 1.19 -2.84 -1.83
CA LEU A 154 1.95 -1.69 -2.33
C LEU A 154 1.56 -0.45 -1.52
N GLY A 155 2.55 0.25 -0.98
CA GLY A 155 2.30 1.38 -0.10
C GLY A 155 3.55 2.16 0.23
N ALA A 156 3.43 3.13 1.12
CA ALA A 156 4.54 3.95 1.57
C ALA A 156 4.66 3.93 3.10
N MET A 157 5.88 4.17 3.57
CA MET A 157 6.14 4.41 4.99
C MET A 157 5.78 5.85 5.35
N THR A 158 4.85 6.04 6.28
CA THR A 158 4.65 7.33 6.96
C THR A 158 5.53 7.40 8.19
N LEU A 159 6.20 8.53 8.43
CA LEU A 159 7.17 8.70 9.50
C LEU A 159 6.72 9.71 10.57
N GLY A 160 7.14 9.49 11.81
CA GLY A 160 7.04 10.50 12.88
C GLY A 160 5.61 11.02 13.09
N ASP A 161 5.42 12.33 13.07
CA ASP A 161 4.14 13.02 13.23
C ASP A 161 3.46 13.38 11.89
N GLU A 162 3.95 12.86 10.77
CA GLU A 162 3.34 13.09 9.46
C GLU A 162 1.84 12.71 9.47
N ALA A 163 1.00 13.70 9.21
CA ALA A 163 -0.45 13.56 9.25
C ALA A 163 -1.04 12.89 8.00
N ARG A 164 -0.32 12.95 6.86
CA ARG A 164 -0.78 12.38 5.59
C ARG A 164 0.29 11.50 4.98
N PRO A 165 -0.06 10.28 4.54
CA PRO A 165 0.88 9.43 3.84
C PRO A 165 1.20 9.97 2.45
N LEU A 166 2.45 9.75 2.02
CA LEU A 166 2.82 9.94 0.62
C LEU A 166 2.16 8.85 -0.24
N PRO A 167 1.70 9.19 -1.46
CA PRO A 167 1.30 8.17 -2.43
C PRO A 167 2.48 7.25 -2.76
N TYR A 168 2.20 5.96 -2.95
CA TYR A 168 3.17 5.01 -3.48
C TYR A 168 3.75 5.48 -4.82
N GLY A 169 5.06 5.31 -5.01
CA GLY A 169 5.80 5.77 -6.19
C GLY A 169 6.19 7.25 -6.16
N ARG A 170 5.80 8.01 -5.13
CA ARG A 170 6.16 9.42 -5.00
C ARG A 170 7.58 9.61 -4.48
N ASP A 171 8.01 8.76 -3.56
CA ASP A 171 9.34 8.75 -2.97
C ASP A 171 9.80 7.29 -2.85
N GLY A 172 10.73 6.90 -3.73
CA GLY A 172 11.25 5.54 -3.79
C GLY A 172 11.98 5.09 -2.52
N GLU A 173 12.38 6.02 -1.66
CA GLU A 173 12.91 5.69 -0.33
C GLU A 173 11.79 5.28 0.63
N ARG A 174 10.57 5.77 0.45
CA ARG A 174 9.42 5.45 1.31
C ARG A 174 8.61 4.28 0.78
N ASP A 175 8.81 3.90 -0.48
CA ASP A 175 8.09 2.82 -1.15
C ASP A 175 8.29 1.46 -0.48
N MET A 176 7.16 0.79 -0.25
CA MET A 176 7.05 -0.51 0.37
C MET A 176 6.28 -1.46 -0.54
N VAL A 177 6.83 -2.66 -0.71
CA VAL A 177 6.21 -3.77 -1.41
C VAL A 177 6.31 -5.01 -0.53
N GLY A 178 5.24 -5.80 -0.45
CA GLY A 178 5.28 -7.01 0.38
C GLY A 178 4.32 -8.10 -0.07
N VAL A 179 4.67 -9.34 0.30
CA VAL A 179 3.84 -10.52 0.08
C VAL A 179 2.92 -10.70 1.28
N VAL A 180 1.62 -10.69 1.05
CA VAL A 180 0.58 -10.86 2.07
C VAL A 180 0.09 -12.30 2.03
N GLU A 181 0.11 -12.98 3.18
CA GLU A 181 -0.30 -14.39 3.30
C GLU A 181 -1.10 -14.60 4.58
N ARG A 182 -2.09 -15.49 4.50
CA ARG A 182 -2.71 -16.08 5.68
C ARG A 182 -1.82 -17.21 6.19
N VAL A 183 -1.51 -17.21 7.49
CA VAL A 183 -0.58 -18.19 8.10
C VAL A 183 -1.18 -18.94 9.29
N ALA A 184 -2.36 -18.54 9.75
CA ALA A 184 -3.21 -19.28 10.67
C ALA A 184 -4.68 -18.83 10.51
N PRO A 185 -5.67 -19.48 11.17
CA PRO A 185 -7.09 -19.16 10.98
C PRO A 185 -7.45 -17.68 11.15
N GLN A 186 -6.81 -16.99 12.10
CA GLN A 186 -7.00 -15.56 12.42
C GLN A 186 -5.64 -14.83 12.46
N ARG A 187 -4.74 -15.16 11.52
CA ARG A 187 -3.39 -14.59 11.50
C ARG A 187 -2.88 -14.45 10.08
N TRP A 188 -2.50 -13.23 9.75
CA TRP A 188 -1.87 -12.88 8.48
C TRP A 188 -0.49 -12.32 8.72
N ARG A 189 0.30 -12.30 7.65
CA ARG A 189 1.59 -11.61 7.62
C ARG A 189 1.75 -10.84 6.32
N ILE A 190 2.58 -9.81 6.38
CA ILE A 190 3.18 -9.19 5.21
C ILE A 190 4.68 -9.34 5.31
N ALA A 191 5.30 -9.92 4.29
CA ALA A 191 6.74 -10.03 4.19
C ALA A 191 7.26 -8.92 3.29
N PHE A 192 7.98 -7.97 3.88
CA PHE A 192 8.61 -6.84 3.19
C PHE A 192 10.09 -7.17 2.92
N PRO A 193 10.47 -7.55 1.70
CA PRO A 193 11.86 -7.90 1.38
C PRO A 193 12.71 -6.66 1.12
N TYR A 194 13.92 -6.67 1.66
CA TYR A 194 14.90 -5.59 1.53
C TYR A 194 14.32 -4.18 1.72
N PRO A 195 13.62 -3.89 2.83
CA PRO A 195 13.17 -2.54 3.15
C PRO A 195 14.36 -1.57 3.20
N ARG A 196 14.16 -0.28 2.93
CA ARG A 196 15.25 0.62 2.51
C ARG A 196 16.39 0.84 3.52
N TRP A 197 16.18 0.72 4.83
CA TRP A 197 17.16 1.25 5.80
C TRP A 197 17.69 0.30 6.88
N GLU A 198 17.04 -0.81 7.17
CA GLU A 198 17.28 -1.49 8.45
C GLU A 198 17.60 -2.97 8.29
N SER A 199 16.63 -3.74 7.81
CA SER A 199 16.62 -5.20 7.88
C SER A 199 16.60 -5.83 6.49
N THR A 200 17.05 -7.07 6.39
CA THR A 200 17.04 -7.86 5.16
C THR A 200 15.61 -8.22 4.81
N ILE A 201 14.78 -8.48 5.83
CA ILE A 201 13.34 -8.68 5.70
C ILE A 201 12.62 -8.22 6.97
N ASP A 202 11.46 -7.60 6.77
CA ASP A 202 10.50 -7.29 7.84
C ASP A 202 9.25 -8.17 7.69
N ILE A 203 8.86 -8.87 8.75
CA ILE A 203 7.62 -9.64 8.83
C ILE A 203 6.61 -8.87 9.67
N PHE A 204 5.59 -8.36 9.01
CA PHE A 204 4.52 -7.58 9.59
C PHE A 204 3.32 -8.47 9.91
N GLU A 205 3.14 -8.78 11.17
CA GLU A 205 2.05 -9.62 11.66
C GLU A 205 0.74 -8.84 11.77
N LEU A 206 -0.37 -9.49 11.43
CA LEU A 206 -1.72 -8.98 11.51
C LEU A 206 -2.63 -10.01 12.18
N ILE A 207 -3.23 -9.64 13.32
CA ILE A 207 -4.22 -10.43 14.05
C ILE A 207 -5.51 -9.59 14.17
N PRO A 208 -6.66 -10.04 13.62
CA PRO A 208 -7.94 -9.36 13.83
C PRO A 208 -8.30 -9.24 15.32
N LYS A 209 -8.93 -8.13 15.70
CA LYS A 209 -9.36 -7.89 17.09
C LYS A 209 -10.78 -8.36 17.42
N GLY A 210 -11.59 -8.69 16.40
CA GLY A 210 -12.98 -9.10 16.53
C GLY A 210 -13.64 -9.20 15.16
#